data_AF-W9DMJ6-F1
#
_entry.id   AF-W9DMJ6-F1
#
_cell.length_a   1.000
_cell.length_b   1.000
_cell.length_c   1.000
_cell.angle_alpha   90.00
_cell.angle_beta   90.00
_cell.angle_gamma   90.00
#
_symmetry.space_group_name_H-M   'P 1'
#
loop_
_entity.id
_entity.type
_entity.pdbx_description
1 polymer ?
#
loop_
_entity_poly.entity_id
_entity_poly.type
_entity_poly.pdbx_seq_one_letter_code
_entity_poly.pdbx_strand_id
1 'polypeptide(L)'
;MHHAQLDWGLGGLTDITDLAPACPKHNRMVGEQVGQFTTRMVREGPDEGRCAWRLNAEPGAPPNPEHINRRPDIPRRFAEQLNKVRTEIHGPDEESGAETRLHLREVIDLRNATDAEATLASLLLAAAYPTLASV
;
A
#
# COMPACT_ATOMS: atom_id res chain seq x y z
N MET A 1 -16.96 6.15 -4.04
CA MET A 1 -16.37 4.83 -4.33
C MET A 1 -17.19 4.18 -5.41
N HIS A 2 -16.57 3.38 -6.27
CA HIS A 2 -17.26 2.56 -7.26
C HIS A 2 -16.53 1.23 -7.38
N HIS A 3 -17.23 0.20 -7.87
CA HIS A 3 -16.64 -1.09 -8.12
C HIS A 3 -15.84 -1.01 -9.43
N ALA A 4 -14.52 -1.01 -9.31
CA ALA A 4 -13.61 -0.75 -10.40
C ALA A 4 -13.24 -2.01 -11.17
N GLN A 5 -13.31 -3.19 -10.55
CA GLN A 5 -12.99 -4.46 -11.20
C GLN A 5 -14.20 -5.10 -11.90
N LEU A 6 -15.35 -5.13 -11.23
CA LEU A 6 -16.61 -5.67 -11.73
C LEU A 6 -17.74 -4.89 -11.09
N ASP A 7 -18.72 -4.42 -11.87
CA ASP A 7 -19.83 -3.63 -11.33
C ASP A 7 -20.67 -4.42 -10.31
N TRP A 8 -21.24 -3.73 -9.32
CA TRP A 8 -22.13 -4.33 -8.31
C TRP A 8 -23.32 -5.05 -8.94
N GLY A 9 -23.95 -4.45 -9.96
CA GLY A 9 -25.07 -5.04 -10.67
C GLY A 9 -24.72 -6.31 -11.44
N LEU A 10 -23.43 -6.55 -11.67
CA LEU A 10 -22.88 -7.74 -12.32
C LEU A 10 -22.26 -8.74 -11.32
N GLY A 11 -22.46 -8.53 -10.02
CA GLY A 11 -21.97 -9.41 -8.95
C GLY A 11 -20.61 -9.02 -8.37
N GLY A 12 -20.13 -7.80 -8.62
CA GLY A 12 -18.91 -7.28 -8.00
C GLY A 12 -18.99 -7.22 -6.47
N LEU A 13 -17.91 -7.62 -5.79
CA LEU A 13 -17.81 -7.58 -4.33
C LEU A 13 -17.29 -6.22 -3.85
N THR A 14 -17.71 -5.81 -2.65
CA THR A 14 -17.19 -4.61 -1.97
C THR A 14 -15.84 -4.89 -1.30
N ASP A 15 -14.90 -5.44 -2.08
CA ASP A 15 -13.53 -5.69 -1.63
C ASP A 15 -12.69 -4.44 -1.80
N ILE A 16 -11.95 -4.05 -0.76
CA ILE A 16 -11.19 -2.79 -0.76
C ILE A 16 -10.18 -2.71 -1.91
N THR A 17 -9.69 -3.86 -2.39
CA THR A 17 -8.74 -3.97 -3.50
C THR A 17 -9.38 -3.83 -4.88
N ASP A 18 -10.71 -3.92 -4.96
CA ASP A 18 -11.48 -3.91 -6.21
C ASP A 18 -12.33 -2.62 -6.35
N LEU A 19 -12.30 -1.76 -5.34
CA LEU A 19 -12.96 -0.46 -5.34
C LEU A 19 -11.99 0.67 -5.72
N ALA A 20 -12.51 1.69 -6.40
CA ALA A 20 -11.75 2.93 -6.62
C ALA A 20 -12.56 4.18 -6.23
N PRO A 21 -11.90 5.21 -5.67
CA PRO A 21 -12.54 6.49 -5.39
C PRO A 21 -12.87 7.23 -6.69
N ALA A 22 -14.08 7.77 -6.76
CA ALA A 22 -14.54 8.62 -7.85
C ALA A 22 -15.54 9.64 -7.29
N CYS A 23 -15.57 10.85 -7.87
CA CYS A 23 -16.62 11.82 -7.57
C CYS A 23 -17.94 11.41 -8.28
N PRO A 24 -19.11 11.93 -7.86
CA PRO A 24 -20.39 11.53 -8.46
C PRO A 24 -20.48 11.71 -9.97
N LYS A 25 -19.82 12.74 -10.53
CA LYS A 25 -19.78 12.97 -11.98
C LYS A 25 -19.08 11.83 -12.72
N HIS A 26 -17.85 11.51 -12.33
CA HIS A 26 -17.07 10.46 -13.00
C HIS A 26 -17.60 9.06 -12.70
N ASN A 27 -18.20 8.84 -11.52
CA ASN A 27 -18.87 7.57 -11.21
C ASN A 27 -19.99 7.25 -12.22
N ARG A 28 -20.80 8.25 -12.60
CA ARG A 28 -21.88 8.07 -13.58
C ARG A 28 -21.39 7.88 -15.02
N MET A 29 -20.10 8.10 -15.28
CA MET A 29 -19.49 7.87 -16.59
C MET A 29 -18.99 6.42 -16.75
N VAL A 30 -18.99 5.62 -15.68
CA VAL A 30 -18.59 4.21 -15.74
C VAL A 30 -19.72 3.38 -16.35
N GLY A 31 -19.37 2.50 -17.29
CA GLY A 31 -20.30 1.59 -17.94
C GLY A 31 -19.74 1.03 -19.26
N GLU A 32 -20.50 0.16 -19.90
CA GLU A 32 -20.06 -0.59 -21.09
C GLU A 32 -20.38 0.09 -22.42
N GLN A 33 -21.17 1.18 -22.41
CA GLN A 33 -21.61 1.85 -23.64
C GLN A 33 -20.48 2.67 -24.27
N VAL A 34 -20.59 2.91 -25.57
CA VAL A 34 -19.69 3.84 -26.28
C VAL A 34 -19.73 5.23 -25.64
N GLY A 35 -18.56 5.84 -25.47
CA GLY A 35 -18.43 7.14 -24.80
C GLY A 35 -18.47 7.09 -23.26
N GLN A 36 -18.78 5.94 -22.66
CA GLN A 36 -18.55 5.68 -21.25
C GLN A 36 -17.13 5.14 -21.01
N PHE A 37 -16.78 4.96 -19.74
CA PHE A 37 -15.50 4.40 -19.34
C PHE A 37 -15.67 3.01 -18.72
N THR A 38 -14.90 2.05 -19.23
CA THR A 38 -14.67 0.79 -18.53
C THR A 38 -13.47 0.96 -17.59
N THR A 39 -13.56 0.39 -16.40
CA THR A 39 -12.50 0.38 -15.40
C THR A 39 -12.01 -1.05 -15.13
N ARG A 40 -10.76 -1.17 -14.65
CA ARG A 40 -10.21 -2.41 -14.09
C ARG A 40 -9.13 -2.10 -13.07
N MET A 41 -8.87 -3.03 -12.15
CA MET A 41 -7.68 -2.97 -11.32
C MET A 41 -6.47 -3.53 -12.09
N VAL A 42 -5.35 -2.82 -12.02
CA VAL A 42 -4.07 -3.30 -12.55
C VAL A 42 -3.51 -4.34 -11.59
N ARG A 43 -3.17 -5.53 -12.10
CA ARG A 43 -2.73 -6.67 -11.29
C ARG A 43 -1.21 -6.88 -11.30
N GLU A 44 -0.49 -6.21 -12.19
CA GLU A 44 0.94 -6.44 -12.40
C GLU A 44 1.65 -5.14 -12.81
N GLY A 45 2.95 -5.08 -12.50
CA GLY A 45 3.84 -4.01 -12.93
C GLY A 45 3.81 -2.75 -12.05
N PRO A 46 4.44 -1.65 -12.50
CA PRO A 46 4.62 -0.44 -11.67
C PRO A 46 3.33 0.25 -11.21
N ASP A 47 2.21 -0.06 -11.87
CA ASP A 47 0.89 0.49 -11.55
C ASP A 47 -0.03 -0.54 -10.87
N GLU A 48 0.49 -1.70 -10.42
CA GLU A 48 -0.28 -2.69 -9.67
C GLU A 48 -1.06 -2.06 -8.49
N GLY A 49 -2.31 -2.49 -8.32
CA GLY A 49 -3.23 -1.95 -7.32
C GLY A 49 -3.87 -0.61 -7.70
N ARG A 50 -3.56 -0.03 -8.87
CA ARG A 50 -4.22 1.18 -9.38
C ARG A 50 -5.40 0.82 -10.27
N CYS A 51 -6.38 1.73 -10.33
CA CYS A 51 -7.50 1.63 -11.26
C CYS A 51 -7.10 2.24 -12.62
N ALA A 52 -7.19 1.45 -13.68
CA ALA A 52 -7.09 1.90 -15.06
C ALA A 52 -8.47 2.27 -15.61
N TRP A 53 -8.54 3.34 -16.40
CA TRP A 53 -9.75 3.84 -17.04
C TRP A 53 -9.56 3.82 -18.56
N ARG A 54 -10.50 3.21 -19.29
CA ARG A 54 -10.50 3.20 -20.76
C ARG A 54 -11.80 3.77 -21.28
N LEU A 55 -11.72 4.77 -22.16
CA LEU A 55 -12.87 5.25 -22.90
C LEU A 55 -13.31 4.20 -23.91
N ASN A 56 -14.58 3.80 -23.87
CA ASN A 56 -15.12 2.79 -24.79
C ASN A 56 -15.21 3.36 -26.19
N ALA A 57 -14.54 2.70 -27.13
CA ALA A 57 -14.49 3.09 -28.54
C ALA A 57 -15.74 2.61 -29.29
N GLU A 58 -16.01 3.21 -30.46
CA GLU A 58 -17.04 2.73 -31.39
C GLU A 58 -16.77 1.27 -31.83
N PRO A 59 -17.81 0.48 -32.14
CA PRO A 59 -17.63 -0.87 -32.65
C PRO A 59 -16.74 -0.90 -33.89
N GLY A 60 -15.70 -1.74 -33.86
CA GLY A 60 -14.74 -1.88 -34.96
C GLY A 60 -13.57 -0.88 -34.94
N ALA A 61 -13.60 0.14 -34.08
CA ALA A 61 -12.44 0.98 -33.83
C ALA A 61 -11.44 0.28 -32.88
N PRO A 62 -10.14 0.60 -32.98
CA PRO A 62 -9.18 0.12 -31.99
C PRO A 62 -9.51 0.65 -30.59
N PRO A 63 -9.18 -0.10 -29.52
CA PRO A 63 -9.42 0.35 -28.16
C PRO A 63 -8.60 1.61 -27.84
N ASN A 64 -9.22 2.55 -27.11
CA ASN A 64 -8.50 3.72 -26.60
C ASN A 64 -7.42 3.29 -25.58
N PRO A 65 -6.36 4.10 -25.42
CA PRO A 65 -5.37 3.87 -24.38
C PRO A 65 -6.00 3.91 -22.99
N GLU A 66 -5.38 3.18 -22.05
CA GLU A 66 -5.75 3.28 -20.64
C GLU A 66 -5.12 4.51 -19.98
N HIS A 67 -5.87 5.12 -19.09
CA HIS A 67 -5.42 6.23 -18.26
C HIS A 67 -5.40 5.79 -16.79
N ILE A 68 -4.27 6.04 -16.13
CA ILE A 68 -4.06 5.70 -14.72
C ILE A 68 -3.72 6.98 -13.96
N ASN A 69 -4.46 7.24 -12.87
CA ASN A 69 -4.09 8.32 -11.97
C ASN A 69 -2.88 7.90 -11.10
N ARG A 70 -1.69 8.36 -11.50
CA ARG A 70 -0.44 8.15 -10.74
C ARG A 70 -0.22 9.20 -9.65
N ARG A 71 -1.18 10.09 -9.41
CA ARG A 71 -1.10 11.12 -8.38
C ARG A 71 -2.05 10.86 -7.20
N PRO A 72 -1.64 11.21 -5.96
CA PRO A 72 -0.28 11.55 -5.57
C PRO A 72 0.62 10.31 -5.50
N ASP A 73 1.89 10.47 -5.84
CA ASP A 73 2.92 9.47 -5.59
C ASP A 73 3.25 9.47 -4.09
N ILE A 74 2.33 8.90 -3.31
CA ILE A 74 2.40 8.86 -1.84
C ILE A 74 3.69 8.18 -1.37
N PRO A 75 4.13 7.03 -1.93
CA PRO A 75 5.38 6.41 -1.49
C PRO A 75 6.58 7.35 -1.65
N ARG A 76 6.75 7.98 -2.81
CA ARG A 76 7.84 8.95 -3.01
C ARG A 76 7.72 10.15 -2.07
N ARG A 77 6.53 10.74 -1.97
CA ARG A 77 6.30 11.90 -1.07
C ARG A 77 6.51 11.56 0.39
N PHE A 78 6.14 10.35 0.80
CA PHE A 78 6.37 9.85 2.14
C PHE A 78 7.86 9.69 2.41
N ALA A 79 8.61 9.06 1.50
CA ALA A 79 10.07 8.93 1.62
C ALA A 79 10.78 10.30 1.66
N GLU A 80 10.39 11.23 0.78
CA GLU A 80 10.89 12.61 0.78
C GLU A 80 10.62 13.30 2.12
N GLN A 81 9.39 13.18 2.63
CA GLN A 81 9.01 13.83 3.88
C GLN A 81 9.67 13.17 5.09
N LEU A 82 9.81 11.84 5.08
CA LEU A 82 10.50 11.10 6.13
C LEU A 82 11.97 11.52 6.22
N ASN A 83 12.66 11.61 5.08
CA ASN A 83 14.05 12.05 5.03
C ASN A 83 14.19 13.50 5.53
N LYS A 84 13.28 14.39 5.11
CA LYS A 84 13.26 15.77 5.60
C LYS A 84 13.13 15.84 7.12
N VAL A 85 12.14 15.16 7.70
CA VAL A 85 11.89 15.17 9.15
C VAL A 85 13.07 14.54 9.90
N ARG A 86 13.65 13.46 9.38
CA ARG A 86 14.86 12.84 9.95
C ARG A 86 16.01 13.84 10.02
N THR A 87 16.27 14.56 8.93
CA THR A 87 17.32 15.59 8.87
C THR A 87 17.06 16.75 9.84
N GLU A 88 15.81 17.18 10.00
CA GLU A 88 15.45 18.24 10.95
C GLU A 88 15.68 17.84 12.42
N ILE A 89 15.38 16.58 12.78
CA ILE A 89 15.52 16.09 14.16
C ILE A 89 16.95 15.70 14.50
N HIS A 90 17.64 15.03 13.58
CA HIS A 90 18.93 14.39 13.85
C HIS A 90 20.12 15.09 13.19
N GLY A 91 19.89 16.11 12.36
CA GLY A 91 20.89 16.60 11.41
C GLY A 91 20.96 15.72 10.15
N PRO A 92 21.68 16.15 9.10
CA PRO A 92 21.90 15.30 7.93
C PRO A 92 22.55 13.99 8.39
N ASP A 93 22.19 12.87 7.76
CA ASP A 93 22.93 11.63 7.98
C ASP A 93 24.41 11.94 7.67
N GLU A 94 25.28 11.85 8.69
CA GLU A 94 26.71 11.80 8.43
C GLU A 94 26.92 10.58 7.52
N GLU A 95 27.73 10.72 6.45
CA GLU A 95 28.16 9.54 5.70
C GLU A 95 28.63 8.54 6.74
N SER A 96 27.93 7.42 6.86
CA SER A 96 28.40 6.31 7.68
C SER A 96 29.78 6.04 7.13
N GLY A 97 30.82 6.34 7.91
CA GLY A 97 32.15 5.87 7.61
C GLY A 97 32.05 4.37 7.32
N ALA A 98 32.99 3.83 6.56
CA ALA A 98 33.01 2.42 6.14
C ALA A 98 33.00 1.39 7.30
N GLU A 99 32.85 1.85 8.55
CA GLU A 99 32.49 1.04 9.69
C GLU A 99 31.11 0.43 9.50
N THR A 100 31.11 -0.89 9.35
CA THR A 100 29.89 -1.68 9.38
C THR A 100 29.22 -1.45 10.72
N ARG A 101 28.10 -0.71 10.72
CA ARG A 101 27.24 -0.62 11.90
C ARG A 101 26.62 -2.00 12.13
N LEU A 102 27.30 -2.82 12.94
CA LEU A 102 26.81 -4.11 13.40
C LEU A 102 25.53 -3.86 14.21
N HIS A 103 24.38 -3.94 13.55
CA HIS A 103 23.12 -4.15 14.25
C HIS A 103 23.14 -5.60 14.72
N LEU A 104 23.58 -5.84 15.95
CA LEU A 104 23.36 -7.11 16.62
C LEU A 104 21.84 -7.26 16.85
N ARG A 105 21.15 -7.80 15.84
CA ARG A 105 19.79 -8.28 15.99
C ARG A 105 19.89 -9.72 16.44
N GLU A 106 19.83 -9.93 17.75
CA GLU A 106 19.60 -11.27 18.27
C GLU A 106 18.14 -11.64 17.99
N VAL A 107 17.93 -12.49 16.98
CA VAL A 107 16.62 -13.09 16.73
C VAL A 107 16.54 -14.31 17.63
N ILE A 108 15.83 -14.18 18.75
CA ILE A 108 15.48 -15.33 19.58
C ILE A 108 14.40 -16.13 18.83
N ASP A 109 14.82 -17.16 18.12
CA ASP A 109 13.92 -18.06 17.40
C ASP A 109 13.30 -19.09 18.35
N LEU A 110 12.09 -18.80 18.83
CA LEU A 110 11.37 -19.67 19.76
C LEU A 110 10.51 -20.74 19.05
N ARG A 111 10.61 -20.91 17.72
CA ARG A 111 9.72 -21.82 16.98
C ARG A 111 9.81 -23.29 17.43
N ASN A 112 10.94 -23.68 18.02
CA ASN A 112 11.16 -25.01 18.59
C ASN A 112 11.54 -24.96 20.09
N ALA A 113 11.23 -23.85 20.76
CA ALA A 113 11.55 -23.70 22.18
C ALA A 113 10.72 -24.70 23.01
N THR A 114 11.36 -25.26 24.03
CA THR A 114 10.65 -25.98 25.09
C THR A 114 9.82 -25.00 25.93
N ASP A 115 8.82 -25.51 26.65
CA ASP A 115 7.98 -24.68 27.52
C ASP A 115 8.79 -23.87 28.55
N ALA A 116 9.89 -24.45 29.05
CA ALA A 116 10.80 -23.79 29.97
C ALA A 116 11.53 -22.60 29.32
N GLU A 117 12.02 -22.78 28.09
CA GLU A 117 12.71 -21.73 27.32
C GLU A 117 11.75 -20.61 26.92
N ALA A 118 10.53 -20.94 26.50
CA ALA A 118 9.50 -19.97 26.17
C ALA A 118 9.07 -19.14 27.40
N THR A 119 8.99 -19.78 28.57
CA THR A 119 8.68 -19.11 29.84
C THR A 119 9.80 -18.16 30.23
N LEU A 120 11.06 -18.60 30.16
CA LEU A 120 12.21 -17.76 30.47
C LEU A 120 12.30 -16.55 29.53
N ALA A 121 12.13 -16.76 28.21
CA ALA A 121 12.13 -15.68 27.22
C ALA A 121 11.01 -14.65 27.50
N SER A 122 9.83 -15.13 27.89
CA SER A 122 8.69 -14.27 28.25
C SER A 122 8.97 -13.43 29.50
N LEU A 123 9.62 -14.00 30.52
CA LEU A 123 10.02 -13.29 31.73
C LEU A 123 11.09 -12.22 31.43
N LEU A 124 12.07 -12.56 30.60
CA LEU A 124 13.12 -11.61 30.18
C LEU A 124 12.52 -10.45 29.38
N LEU A 125 11.55 -10.71 28.51
CA LEU A 125 10.86 -9.68 27.73
C LEU A 125 10.04 -8.75 28.63
N ALA A 126 9.31 -9.30 29.61
CA ALA A 126 8.55 -8.51 30.58
C ALA A 126 9.45 -7.63 31.46
N ALA A 127 10.64 -8.13 31.83
CA ALA A 127 11.63 -7.35 32.57
C ALA A 127 12.29 -6.25 31.73
N ALA A 128 12.57 -6.52 30.45
CA ALA A 128 13.17 -5.56 29.53
C ALA A 128 12.19 -4.44 29.12
N TYR A 129 10.89 -4.75 29.06
CA TYR A 129 9.83 -3.83 28.65
C TYR A 129 8.72 -3.79 29.71
N PRO A 130 8.97 -3.17 30.88
CA PRO A 130 7.92 -2.98 31.86
C PRO A 130 6.82 -2.10 31.26
N THR A 131 5.59 -2.59 31.23
CA THR A 131 4.44 -1.78 30.82
C THR A 131 4.34 -0.56 31.71
N LEU A 132 4.50 0.64 31.12
CA LEU A 132 4.14 1.89 31.78
C LEU A 132 2.63 1.88 32.02
N ALA A 133 2.21 1.58 33.25
CA ALA A 133 0.83 1.82 33.66
C ALA A 133 0.58 3.34 33.55
N SER A 134 -0.34 3.72 32.66
CA SER A 134 -0.79 5.09 32.48
C SER A 134 -1.33 5.64 33.80
N VAL A 135 -0.80 6.79 34.22
CA VAL A 135 -1.38 7.66 35.26
C VAL A 135 -2.52 8.47 34.66
#